data_AF-A0A7J2R496-F1
#
_entry.id   AF-A0A7J2R496-F1
#
_cell.length_a   1.000
_cell.length_b   1.000
_cell.length_c   1.000
_cell.angle_alpha   90.00
_cell.angle_beta   90.00
_cell.angle_gamma   90.00
#
_symmetry.space_group_name_H-M   'P 1'
#
loop_
_entity.id
_entity.type
_entity.pdbx_description
1 polymer ?
#
loop_
_entity_poly.entity_id
_entity_poly.type
_entity_poly.pdbx_seq_one_letter_code
_entity_poly.pdbx_strand_id
1 'polypeptide(L)'
;MRPLTHALSGLIFSLLVFAAFPNKLVGVTLIFLSSFLIDVDHYFYYVYHKRDISLKNAYRWFIRRIEKLDRLSEKEQQKYKRIFLIFHGIEFWAILIFFSFFHSFFLWILLGITVHIVLDIIDERKDRELVMGKVSQIYVYIKNKNKKEFKFK
;
A
#
# COMPACT_ATOMS: atom_id res chain seq x y z
N MET A 1 3.93 4.03 2.97
CA MET A 1 5.30 3.77 3.51
C MET A 1 5.49 4.26 4.95
N ARG A 2 4.83 3.60 5.91
CA ARG A 2 5.27 3.57 7.31
C ARG A 2 5.73 2.15 7.63
N PRO A 3 6.87 1.70 7.06
CA PRO A 3 7.23 0.28 7.00
C PRO A 3 7.31 -0.36 8.38
N LEU A 4 7.82 0.37 9.39
CA LEU A 4 7.88 -0.12 10.76
C LEU A 4 6.48 -0.33 11.36
N THR A 5 5.55 0.59 11.15
CA THR A 5 4.17 0.47 11.65
C THR A 5 3.48 -0.74 11.02
N HIS A 6 3.58 -0.90 9.69
CA HIS A 6 2.98 -2.05 9.00
C HIS A 6 3.61 -3.38 9.43
N ALA A 7 4.93 -3.42 9.61
CA ALA A 7 5.62 -4.62 10.09
C ALA A 7 5.24 -4.98 11.53
N LEU A 8 5.20 -4.01 12.45
CA LEU A 8 4.84 -4.26 13.85
C LEU A 8 3.38 -4.70 13.99
N SER A 9 2.44 -3.99 13.36
CA SER A 9 1.02 -4.35 13.37
C SER A 9 0.78 -5.70 12.69
N GLY A 10 1.49 -5.96 11.60
CA GLY A 10 1.51 -7.26 10.93
C GLY A 10 2.00 -8.40 11.81
N LEU A 11 3.09 -8.18 12.55
CA LEU A 11 3.64 -9.15 13.49
C LEU A 11 2.64 -9.44 14.60
N ILE A 12 2.07 -8.40 15.21
CA ILE A 12 1.06 -8.54 16.27
C ILE A 12 -0.12 -9.37 15.77
N PHE A 13 -0.69 -9.01 14.61
CA PHE A 13 -1.81 -9.75 14.02
C PHE A 13 -1.45 -11.21 13.71
N SER A 14 -0.26 -11.43 13.15
CA SER A 14 0.22 -12.79 12.83
C SER A 14 0.39 -13.64 14.08
N LEU A 15 0.89 -13.08 15.19
CA LEU A 15 1.00 -13.79 16.47
C LEU A 15 -0.38 -14.15 17.06
N LEU A 16 -1.38 -13.27 16.91
CA LEU A 16 -2.76 -13.58 17.32
C LEU A 16 -3.34 -14.73 16.50
N VAL A 17 -3.11 -14.75 15.19
CA VAL A 17 -3.53 -15.86 14.31
C VAL A 17 -2.77 -17.14 14.67
N PHE A 18 -1.49 -17.06 14.98
CA PHE A 18 -0.69 -18.22 15.42
C PHE A 18 -1.21 -18.82 16.72
N ALA A 19 -1.59 -17.98 17.70
CA ALA A 19 -2.16 -18.46 18.96
C ALA A 19 -3.47 -19.24 18.75
N ALA A 20 -4.29 -18.82 17.77
CA ALA A 20 -5.52 -19.53 17.41
C ALA A 20 -5.28 -20.77 16.52
N PHE A 21 -4.25 -20.75 15.67
CA PHE A 21 -3.97 -21.79 14.68
C PHE A 21 -2.47 -22.17 14.65
N PRO A 22 -1.93 -22.78 15.72
CA PRO A 22 -0.48 -23.00 15.86
C PRO A 22 0.11 -23.91 14.77
N ASN A 23 -0.69 -24.84 14.23
CA ASN A 23 -0.27 -25.76 13.16
C ASN A 23 -0.19 -25.11 11.76
N LYS A 24 -0.50 -23.82 11.63
CA LYS A 24 -0.54 -23.08 10.36
C LYS A 24 0.63 -22.11 10.18
N LEU A 25 1.83 -22.51 10.61
CA LEU A 25 3.03 -21.66 10.59
C LEU A 25 3.27 -20.99 9.23
N VAL A 26 3.18 -21.74 8.13
CA VAL A 26 3.36 -21.18 6.77
C VAL A 26 2.35 -20.06 6.49
N GLY A 27 1.07 -20.26 6.83
CA GLY A 27 0.03 -19.24 6.63
C GLY A 27 0.27 -17.99 7.48
N VAL A 28 0.67 -18.18 8.74
CA VAL A 28 1.04 -17.08 9.65
C VAL A 28 2.23 -16.28 9.10
N THR A 29 3.27 -16.96 8.61
CA THR A 29 4.42 -16.29 7.99
C THR A 29 4.01 -15.52 6.75
N LEU A 30 3.10 -16.06 5.92
CA LEU A 30 2.58 -15.36 4.75
C LEU A 30 1.79 -14.10 5.14
N ILE A 31 0.96 -14.15 6.20
CA ILE A 31 0.27 -12.97 6.73
C ILE A 31 1.30 -11.89 7.12
N PHE A 32 2.31 -12.26 7.93
CA PHE A 32 3.32 -11.31 8.38
C PHE A 32 4.09 -10.68 7.22
N LEU A 33 4.58 -11.51 6.28
CA LEU A 33 5.35 -11.01 5.14
C LEU A 33 4.50 -10.11 4.24
N SER A 34 3.27 -10.55 3.92
CA SER A 34 2.40 -9.74 3.07
C SER A 34 1.95 -8.44 3.73
N SER A 35 1.84 -8.35 5.06
CA SER A 35 1.39 -7.11 5.71
C SER A 35 2.33 -5.91 5.55
N PHE A 36 3.57 -6.09 5.12
CA PHE A 36 4.49 -4.96 4.85
C PHE A 36 5.24 -5.07 3.51
N LEU A 37 5.42 -6.27 2.93
CA LEU A 37 6.09 -6.41 1.63
C LEU A 37 5.28 -5.85 0.46
N ILE A 38 3.97 -5.63 0.64
CA ILE A 38 3.10 -4.96 -0.34
C ILE A 38 3.63 -3.57 -0.72
N ASP A 39 4.26 -2.86 0.22
CA ASP A 39 4.87 -1.54 -0.02
C ASP A 39 6.04 -1.59 -1.02
N VAL A 40 6.46 -2.77 -1.51
CA VAL A 40 7.49 -2.89 -2.57
C VAL A 40 7.08 -2.20 -3.88
N ASP A 41 5.78 -2.06 -4.15
CA ASP A 41 5.29 -1.33 -5.33
C ASP A 41 5.66 0.16 -5.30
N HIS A 42 5.78 0.76 -4.12
CA HIS A 42 6.33 2.11 -3.95
C HIS A 42 7.78 2.17 -4.40
N TYR A 43 8.59 1.16 -4.04
CA TYR A 43 9.98 1.08 -4.47
C TYR A 43 10.06 0.94 -6.00
N PHE A 44 9.26 0.07 -6.61
CA PHE A 44 9.20 -0.05 -8.07
C PHE A 44 8.77 1.25 -8.75
N TYR A 45 7.77 1.94 -8.20
CA TYR A 45 7.36 3.27 -8.67
C TYR A 45 8.54 4.24 -8.63
N TYR A 46 9.30 4.27 -7.53
CA TYR A 46 10.45 5.15 -7.39
C TYR A 46 11.53 4.84 -8.42
N VAL A 47 11.95 3.57 -8.54
CA VAL A 47 12.99 3.14 -9.48
C VAL A 47 12.62 3.51 -10.92
N TYR A 48 11.36 3.29 -11.31
CA TYR A 48 10.88 3.63 -12.65
C TYR A 48 10.97 5.13 -12.95
N HIS A 49 10.56 5.99 -12.00
CA HIS A 49 10.49 7.44 -12.21
C HIS A 49 11.80 8.17 -11.94
N LYS A 50 12.66 7.64 -11.07
CA LYS A 50 13.91 8.29 -10.64
C LYS A 50 15.16 7.64 -11.19
N ARG A 51 15.05 6.44 -11.78
CA ARG A 51 16.18 5.67 -12.31
C ARG A 51 17.29 5.46 -11.28
N ASP A 52 16.89 5.35 -10.02
CA ASP A 52 17.75 5.17 -8.85
C ASP A 52 17.27 3.95 -8.07
N ILE A 53 18.17 3.00 -7.81
CA ILE A 53 17.91 1.73 -7.11
C ILE A 53 18.20 1.80 -5.60
N SER A 54 18.60 2.95 -5.08
CA SER A 54 18.87 3.12 -3.66
C SER A 54 17.58 3.12 -2.85
N LEU A 55 17.36 2.07 -2.05
CA LEU A 55 16.25 2.00 -1.08
C LEU A 55 16.20 3.21 -0.14
N LYS A 56 17.37 3.68 0.31
CA LYS A 56 17.48 4.87 1.18
C LYS A 56 17.01 6.13 0.46
N ASN A 57 17.32 6.28 -0.83
CA ASN A 57 16.85 7.42 -1.62
C ASN A 57 15.35 7.32 -1.90
N ALA A 58 14.85 6.11 -2.18
CA ALA A 58 13.42 5.85 -2.35
C ALA A 58 12.61 6.26 -1.11
N TYR A 59 13.01 5.76 0.06
CA TYR A 59 12.37 6.11 1.33
C TYR A 59 12.37 7.63 1.57
N ARG A 60 13.53 8.29 1.46
CA ARG A 60 13.64 9.75 1.65
C ARG A 60 12.79 10.53 0.65
N TRP A 61 12.66 10.04 -0.58
CA TRP A 61 11.83 10.66 -1.60
C TRP A 61 10.35 10.59 -1.25
N PHE A 62 9.85 9.44 -0.79
CA PHE A 62 8.46 9.31 -0.35
C PHE A 62 8.15 10.16 0.88
N ILE A 63 9.02 10.19 1.89
CA ILE A 63 8.84 11.04 3.07
C ILE A 63 8.74 12.52 2.67
N ARG A 64 9.70 13.03 1.88
CA ARG A 64 9.66 14.42 1.39
C ARG A 64 8.44 14.71 0.52
N ARG A 65 7.95 13.71 -0.22
CA ARG A 65 6.73 13.83 -1.03
C ARG A 65 5.52 14.04 -0.13
N ILE A 66 5.35 13.18 0.87
CA ILE A 66 4.25 13.22 1.84
C ILE A 66 4.27 14.55 2.57
N GLU A 67 5.42 14.95 3.12
CA GLU A 67 5.57 16.25 3.82
C GLU A 67 5.20 17.45 2.94
N LYS A 68 5.54 17.43 1.64
CA LYS A 68 5.16 18.50 0.71
C LYS A 68 3.66 18.47 0.39
N LEU A 69 3.05 17.30 0.23
CA LEU A 69 1.63 17.16 -0.05
C LEU A 69 0.78 17.57 1.18
N ASP A 70 1.18 17.16 2.38
CA ASP A 70 0.49 17.48 3.64
C ASP A 70 0.46 18.98 3.95
N ARG A 71 1.39 19.75 3.40
CA ARG A 71 1.40 21.23 3.49
C ARG A 71 0.41 21.91 2.55
N LEU A 72 -0.10 21.19 1.55
CA LEU A 72 -1.08 21.71 0.61
C LEU A 72 -2.50 21.45 1.13
N SER A 73 -3.43 22.36 0.82
CA SER A 73 -4.85 22.10 1.06
C SER A 73 -5.31 20.92 0.21
N GLU A 74 -6.35 20.21 0.66
CA GLU A 74 -6.92 19.05 -0.05
C GLU A 74 -7.26 19.40 -1.51
N LYS A 75 -7.86 20.56 -1.75
CA LYS A 75 -8.18 21.07 -3.09
C LYS A 75 -6.94 21.25 -3.97
N GLU A 76 -5.82 21.70 -3.40
CA GLU A 76 -4.55 21.81 -4.13
C GLU A 76 -3.92 20.44 -4.39
N GLN A 77 -3.93 19.53 -3.40
CA GLN A 77 -3.43 18.17 -3.56
C GLN A 77 -4.12 17.45 -4.71
N GLN A 78 -5.44 17.62 -4.85
CA GLN A 78 -6.24 17.00 -5.91
C GLN A 78 -5.84 17.41 -7.33
N LYS A 79 -5.11 18.53 -7.53
CA LYS A 79 -4.61 18.96 -8.84
C LYS A 79 -3.45 18.13 -9.37
N TYR A 80 -2.78 17.38 -8.50
CA TYR A 80 -1.58 16.62 -8.84
C TYR A 80 -1.87 15.13 -9.03
N LYS A 81 -1.14 14.51 -9.96
CA LYS A 81 -1.24 13.07 -10.21
C LYS A 81 -0.91 12.27 -8.96
N ARG A 82 -1.76 11.29 -8.67
CA ARG A 82 -1.54 10.27 -7.64
C ARG A 82 -0.60 9.19 -8.17
N ILE A 83 0.14 8.57 -7.27
CA ILE A 83 1.02 7.46 -7.60
C ILE A 83 0.19 6.19 -7.86
N PHE A 84 0.68 5.33 -8.75
CA PHE A 84 0.07 4.02 -8.99
C PHE A 84 0.76 2.98 -8.11
N LEU A 85 -0.03 2.28 -7.30
CA LEU A 85 0.42 1.29 -6.32
C LEU A 85 -0.40 0.02 -6.51
N ILE A 86 0.08 -0.85 -7.40
CA ILE A 86 -0.70 -1.97 -7.92
C ILE A 86 -1.20 -2.88 -6.80
N PHE A 87 -0.41 -3.10 -5.75
CA PHE A 87 -0.76 -4.02 -4.67
C PHE A 87 -1.74 -3.42 -3.64
N HIS A 88 -2.02 -2.12 -3.73
CA HIS A 88 -2.96 -1.43 -2.83
C HIS A 88 -4.38 -1.33 -3.41
N GLY A 89 -4.53 -1.61 -4.70
CA GLY A 89 -5.81 -1.55 -5.39
C GLY A 89 -6.75 -2.70 -5.04
N ILE A 90 -8.05 -2.41 -5.01
CA ILE A 90 -9.13 -3.40 -4.98
C ILE A 90 -9.05 -4.34 -6.18
N GLU A 91 -8.44 -3.89 -7.28
CA GLU A 91 -8.17 -4.72 -8.45
C GLU A 91 -7.23 -5.89 -8.11
N PHE A 92 -6.19 -5.64 -7.30
CA PHE A 92 -5.30 -6.70 -6.83
C PHE A 92 -5.98 -7.61 -5.80
N TRP A 93 -6.84 -7.05 -4.95
CA TRP A 93 -7.67 -7.84 -4.04
C TRP A 93 -8.60 -8.79 -4.78
N ALA A 94 -9.27 -8.32 -5.84
CA ALA A 94 -10.14 -9.15 -6.66
C ALA A 94 -9.40 -10.35 -7.24
N ILE A 95 -8.15 -10.14 -7.69
CA ILE A 95 -7.26 -11.22 -8.15
C ILE A 95 -6.97 -12.21 -7.03
N LEU A 96 -6.58 -11.74 -5.83
CA LEU A 96 -6.30 -12.60 -4.69
C LEU A 96 -7.53 -13.39 -4.22
N ILE A 97 -8.70 -12.74 -4.17
CA ILE A 97 -9.97 -13.37 -3.82
C ILE A 97 -10.30 -14.47 -4.84
N PHE A 98 -10.20 -14.17 -6.13
CA PHE A 98 -10.43 -15.16 -7.18
C PHE A 98 -9.53 -16.38 -7.02
N PHE A 99 -8.22 -16.17 -6.83
CA PHE A 99 -7.28 -17.28 -6.66
C PHE A 99 -7.42 -18.00 -5.31
N SER A 100 -8.00 -17.35 -4.29
CA SER A 100 -8.25 -17.98 -2.98
C SER A 100 -9.24 -19.14 -3.04
N PHE A 101 -10.14 -19.17 -4.04
CA PHE A 101 -11.04 -20.30 -4.28
C PHE A 101 -10.31 -21.56 -4.77
N PHE A 102 -9.10 -21.42 -5.30
CA PHE A 102 -8.30 -22.52 -5.83
C PHE A 102 -7.19 -22.95 -4.87
N HIS A 103 -6.64 -22.01 -4.08
CA HIS A 103 -5.55 -22.33 -3.16
C HIS A 103 -5.50 -21.39 -1.95
N SER A 104 -5.45 -21.96 -0.74
CA SER A 104 -5.46 -21.20 0.53
C SER A 104 -4.26 -20.26 0.72
N PHE A 105 -3.15 -20.48 0.00
CA PHE A 105 -2.02 -19.56 -0.10
C PHE A 105 -2.45 -18.11 -0.36
N PHE A 106 -3.36 -17.88 -1.31
CA PHE A 106 -3.82 -16.55 -1.65
C PHE A 106 -4.70 -15.93 -0.56
N LEU A 107 -5.43 -16.75 0.19
CA LEU A 107 -6.19 -16.29 1.35
C LEU A 107 -5.26 -15.77 2.46
N TRP A 108 -4.16 -16.48 2.74
CA TRP A 108 -3.18 -16.03 3.74
C TRP A 108 -2.52 -14.71 3.36
N ILE A 109 -2.21 -14.52 2.07
CA ILE A 109 -1.72 -13.23 1.55
C ILE A 109 -2.80 -12.15 1.70
N LEU A 110 -4.03 -12.42 1.29
CA LEU A 110 -5.15 -11.48 1.39
C LEU A 110 -5.39 -10.99 2.82
N LEU A 111 -5.23 -11.87 3.82
CA LEU A 111 -5.33 -11.49 5.22
C LEU A 111 -4.24 -10.48 5.63
N GLY A 112 -2.98 -10.71 5.24
CA GLY A 112 -1.91 -9.75 5.52
C GLY A 112 -2.09 -8.43 4.76
N ILE A 113 -2.54 -8.48 3.51
CA ILE A 113 -2.90 -7.28 2.72
C ILE A 113 -4.01 -6.48 3.42
N THR A 114 -5.02 -7.18 3.95
CA THR A 114 -6.12 -6.54 4.68
C THR A 114 -5.59 -5.74 5.86
N VAL A 115 -4.68 -6.31 6.66
CA VAL A 115 -4.03 -5.59 7.77
C VAL A 115 -3.31 -4.34 7.28
N HIS A 116 -2.55 -4.46 6.19
CA HIS A 116 -1.82 -3.35 5.60
C HIS A 116 -2.75 -2.19 5.20
N ILE A 117 -3.78 -2.49 4.41
CA ILE A 117 -4.71 -1.49 3.85
C ILE A 117 -5.58 -0.86 4.94
N VAL A 118 -5.97 -1.61 5.97
CA VAL A 118 -6.71 -1.05 7.11
C VAL A 118 -5.88 0.03 7.81
N LEU A 119 -4.59 -0.20 8.05
CA LEU A 119 -3.71 0.79 8.66
C LEU A 119 -3.56 2.03 7.77
N ASP A 120 -3.41 1.82 6.47
CA ASP A 120 -3.36 2.88 5.47
C ASP A 120 -4.64 3.74 5.45
N ILE A 121 -5.81 3.12 5.51
CA ILE A 121 -7.10 3.83 5.59
C ILE A 121 -7.21 4.60 6.91
N ILE A 122 -6.77 4.02 8.04
CA ILE A 122 -6.77 4.70 9.34
C ILE A 122 -5.88 5.95 9.30
N ASP A 123 -4.72 5.87 8.64
CA ASP A 123 -3.80 7.00 8.48
C ASP A 123 -4.36 8.09 7.54
N GLU A 124 -5.09 7.71 6.50
CA GLU A 124 -5.66 8.63 5.50
C GLU A 124 -7.12 9.04 5.75
N ARG A 125 -7.72 8.63 6.89
CA ARG A 125 -9.16 8.72 7.19
C ARG A 125 -9.81 10.11 7.11
N LYS A 126 -9.02 11.17 6.96
CA LYS A 126 -9.50 12.55 6.92
C LYS A 126 -10.09 12.95 5.57
N ASP A 127 -9.73 12.29 4.47
CA ASP A 127 -10.20 12.64 3.12
C ASP A 127 -10.55 11.39 2.29
N ARG A 128 -11.82 11.30 1.87
CA ARG A 128 -12.34 10.24 1.00
C ARG A 128 -11.59 10.18 -0.34
N GLU A 129 -11.17 11.31 -0.90
CA GLU A 129 -10.43 11.36 -2.16
C GLU A 129 -9.03 10.75 -2.02
N LEU A 130 -8.39 10.91 -0.86
CA LEU A 130 -7.11 10.26 -0.56
C LEU A 130 -7.30 8.74 -0.50
N VAL A 131 -8.28 8.28 0.27
CA VAL A 131 -8.61 6.85 0.41
C VAL A 131 -8.92 6.21 -0.95
N MET A 132 -9.81 6.81 -1.75
CA MET A 132 -10.14 6.29 -3.09
C MET A 132 -8.92 6.29 -4.02
N GLY A 133 -8.05 7.28 -3.86
CA GLY A 133 -6.79 7.39 -4.58
C GLY A 133 -5.74 6.35 -4.21
N LYS A 134 -5.94 5.60 -3.12
CA LYS A 134 -5.05 4.52 -2.68
C LYS A 134 -5.64 3.15 -3.00
N VAL A 135 -6.95 3.01 -2.79
CA VAL A 135 -7.67 1.72 -2.85
C VAL A 135 -8.16 1.35 -4.25
N SER A 136 -8.15 2.25 -5.25
CA SER A 136 -8.50 1.86 -6.63
C SER A 136 -7.53 2.41 -7.66
N GLN A 137 -6.88 1.49 -8.38
CA GLN A 137 -5.97 1.84 -9.47
C GLN A 137 -6.73 2.33 -10.71
N ILE A 138 -7.92 1.81 -10.97
CA ILE A 138 -8.79 2.30 -12.05
C ILE A 138 -9.19 3.76 -11.77
N TYR A 139 -9.57 4.07 -10.52
CA TYR A 139 -9.89 5.42 -10.10
C TYR A 139 -8.70 6.37 -10.31
N VAL A 140 -7.51 5.96 -9.86
CA VAL A 140 -6.26 6.70 -10.05
C VAL A 140 -5.99 6.94 -11.54
N TYR A 141 -6.16 5.92 -12.39
CA TYR A 141 -5.97 6.04 -13.83
C TYR A 141 -6.88 7.08 -14.46
N ILE A 142 -8.18 7.00 -14.19
CA ILE A 142 -9.16 7.94 -14.74
C ILE A 142 -8.85 9.36 -14.27
N LYS A 143 -8.60 9.56 -12.97
CA LYS A 143 -8.37 10.89 -12.40
C LYS A 143 -7.04 11.49 -12.80
N ASN A 144 -6.00 10.68 -13.03
CA ASN A 144 -4.68 11.18 -13.43
C ASN A 144 -4.63 11.76 -14.84
N LYS A 145 -5.57 11.40 -15.74
CA LYS A 145 -5.63 11.93 -17.11
C LYS A 145 -5.70 13.46 -17.16
N ASN A 146 -6.36 14.08 -16.18
CA ASN A 146 -6.61 15.52 -16.15
C ASN A 146 -5.74 16.28 -15.13
N LYS A 147 -4.70 15.64 -14.58
CA LYS A 147 -3.91 16.18 -13.46
C LYS A 147 -2.48 16.51 -13.85
N LYS A 148 -1.89 17.47 -13.13
CA LYS A 148 -0.51 17.91 -13.32
C LYS A 148 0.46 16.92 -12.69
N GLU A 149 1.63 16.74 -13.29
CA GLU A 149 2.72 16.00 -12.65
C GLU A 149 3.15 16.68 -11.36
N PHE A 150 3.33 15.90 -10.28
CA PHE A 150 3.91 16.42 -9.05
C PHE A 150 5.43 16.53 -9.22
N LYS A 151 5.88 17.70 -9.71
CA LYS A 151 7.31 17.96 -9.92
C LYS A 151 7.98 18.33 -8.59
N PHE A 152 9.05 17.62 -8.28
CA PHE A 152 9.99 18.01 -7.24
C PHE A 152 10.90 19.07 -7.88
N LYS A 153 10.60 20.35 -7.67
CA LYS A 153 11.68 21.35 -7.64
C LYS A 153 12.47 21.15 -6.34
#